data_AF-A0AAJ5USI5-F1
#
_entry.id   AF-A0AAJ5USI5-F1
#
_cell.length_a   1.000
_cell.length_b   1.000
_cell.length_c   1.000
_cell.angle_alpha   90.00
_cell.angle_beta   90.00
_cell.angle_gamma   90.00
#
_symmetry.space_group_name_H-M   'P 1'
#
loop_
_entity.id
_entity.type
_entity.pdbx_description
1 polymer ?
#
loop_
_entity_poly.entity_id
_entity_poly.type
_entity_poly.pdbx_seq_one_letter_code
_entity_poly.pdbx_strand_id
1 'polypeptide(L)' 'MKVLRIESIGIFIELMNSSINIEGKSNLTIDFKNDTLASFWFESLLTQVESLDEFAL' A
#
# COMPACT_ATOMS: atom_id res chain seq x y z
N MET A 1 9.51 -4.29 6.75
CA MET A 1 9.05 -3.34 5.72
C MET A 1 8.36 -4.15 4.65
N LYS A 2 7.09 -3.86 4.36
CA LYS A 2 6.34 -4.47 3.25
C LYS A 2 6.10 -3.38 2.20
N VAL A 3 6.22 -3.74 0.93
CA VAL A 3 6.08 -2.80 -0.19
C VAL A 3 5.20 -3.44 -1.25
N LEU A 4 4.18 -2.71 -1.68
CA LEU A 4 3.35 -3.03 -2.83
C LEU A 4 3.74 -2.06 -3.95
N ARG A 5 4.07 -2.62 -5.12
CA ARG A 5 4.44 -1.85 -6.31
C ARG A 5 3.40 -2.10 -7.39
N ILE A 6 2.80 -1.04 -7.90
CA ILE A 6 1.83 -1.10 -8.98
C ILE A 6 2.46 -0.36 -10.17
N GLU A 7 3.30 -1.07 -10.92
CA GLU A 7 4.14 -0.48 -11.97
C GLU A 7 3.32 0.14 -13.11
N SER A 8 2.17 -0.46 -13.45
CA SER A 8 1.29 0.01 -14.52
C SER A 8 0.79 1.44 -14.33
N ILE A 9 0.72 1.91 -13.08
CA ILE A 9 0.31 3.28 -12.72
C ILE A 9 1.41 4.05 -11.97
N GLY A 10 2.61 3.48 -11.86
CA GLY A 10 3.76 4.11 -11.21
C GLY A 10 3.53 4.47 -9.74
N ILE A 11 2.79 3.64 -9.00
CA ILE A 11 2.52 3.83 -7.57
C ILE A 11 3.31 2.84 -6.73
N PHE A 12 3.87 3.32 -5.63
CA PHE A 12 4.59 2.54 -4.63
C PHE A 12 3.96 2.77 -3.27
N ILE A 13 3.64 1.70 -2.55
CA ILE A 13 2.96 1.77 -1.26
C ILE A 13 3.79 1.00 -0.25
N GLU A 14 4.23 1.67 0.80
CA GLU A 14 5.14 1.13 1.81
C GLU A 14 4.48 1.13 3.19
N LEU A 15 4.54 -0.02 3.87
CA LEU A 15 4.17 -0.14 5.28
C LEU A 15 5.42 0.03 6.16
N MET A 16 5.39 1.08 6.99
CA MET A 16 6.43 1.43 7.95
C MET A 16 5.82 1.63 9.34
N ASN A 17 5.97 0.64 10.23
CA ASN A 17 5.39 0.65 11.58
C ASN A 17 3.86 0.90 11.53
N SER A 18 3.40 1.98 12.18
CA SER A 18 2.02 2.42 12.19
C SER A 18 1.66 3.33 11.03
N SER A 19 2.44 3.38 9.94
CA SER A 19 2.21 4.32 8.83
C SER A 19 2.25 3.62 7.48
N ILE A 20 1.45 4.12 6.54
CA ILE A 20 1.50 3.75 5.11
C ILE A 20 1.94 4.97 4.31
N ASN A 21 3.02 4.84 3.56
CA ASN A 21 3.48 5.84 2.60
C ASN A 21 3.03 5.43 1.20
N ILE A 22 2.46 6.36 0.44
CA ILE A 22 2.05 6.19 -0.94
C ILE A 22 2.84 7.19 -1.76
N GLU A 23 3.69 6.69 -2.64
CA GLU A 23 4.50 7.46 -3.56
C GLU A 23 3.99 7.28 -4.98
N GLY A 24 3.91 8.38 -5.73
CA GLY A 24 3.39 8.39 -7.09
C GLY A 24 3.42 9.81 -7.66
N LYS A 25 2.35 10.23 -8.34
CA LYS A 25 2.25 11.63 -8.84
C LYS A 25 2.24 12.65 -7.70
N SER A 26 1.63 12.28 -6.58
CA SER A 26 1.64 13.04 -5.33
C SER A 26 1.90 12.06 -4.19
N ASN A 27 2.71 12.47 -3.23
CA ASN A 27 3.03 11.63 -2.10
C ASN A 27 2.03 11.86 -0.96
N LEU A 28 1.60 10.78 -0.32
CA LEU A 28 0.70 10.79 0.83
C LEU A 28 1.23 9.84 1.90
N THR A 29 1.25 10.30 3.14
CA THR A 29 1.48 9.45 4.31
C THR A 29 0.20 9.36 5.12
N ILE A 30 -0.17 8.15 5.51
CA ILE A 30 -1.30 7.87 6.39
C ILE A 30 -0.74 7.28 7.68
N ASP A 31 -0.89 8.03 8.78
CA ASP A 31 -0.51 7.58 10.11
C ASP A 31 -1.70 6.95 10.83
N PHE A 32 -1.53 5.71 11.27
CA PHE A 32 -2.50 4.96 12.04
C PHE A 32 -2.20 5.01 13.53
N LYS A 33 -3.21 4.70 14.34
CA LYS A 33 -3.08 4.66 15.80
C LYS A 33 -2.08 3.59 16.29
N ASN A 34 -1.88 2.51 15.53
CA ASN A 34 -0.96 1.43 15.84
C ASN A 34 -0.63 0.58 14.60
N ASP A 35 0.41 -0.23 14.73
CA ASP A 35 0.94 -1.12 13.69
C ASP A 35 -0.07 -2.18 13.23
N THR A 36 -0.94 -2.66 14.12
CA THR A 36 -1.98 -3.65 13.78
C THR A 36 -2.98 -3.08 12.77
N LEU A 37 -3.43 -1.84 12.99
CA LEU A 37 -4.34 -1.16 12.07
C LEU A 37 -3.65 -0.86 10.73
N ALA A 38 -2.43 -0.33 10.76
CA ALA A 38 -1.67 -0.08 9.53
C ALA A 38 -1.48 -1.37 8.71
N SER A 39 -1.12 -2.46 9.38
CA SER A 39 -0.97 -3.78 8.75
C SER A 39 -2.29 -4.27 8.16
N PHE A 40 -3.41 -4.18 8.91
CA PHE A 40 -4.73 -4.58 8.40
C PHE A 40 -5.12 -3.84 7.12
N TRP A 41 -4.92 -2.52 7.07
CA TRP A 41 -5.21 -1.71 5.88
C TRP A 41 -4.31 -2.08 4.72
N PHE A 42 -3.01 -2.28 4.97
CA PHE A 42 -2.05 -2.68 3.94
C PHE A 42 -2.39 -4.04 3.33
N GLU A 43 -2.66 -5.06 4.16
CA GLU A 43 -3.02 -6.39 3.65
C GLU A 43 -4.34 -6.38 2.87
N SER A 44 -5.33 -5.58 3.32
CA SER A 44 -6.60 -5.43 2.60
C SER A 44 -6.40 -4.81 1.22
N LEU A 45 -5.52 -3.80 1.12
CA LEU A 45 -5.17 -3.19 -0.14
C LEU A 45 -4.43 -4.17 -1.06
N LEU A 46 -3.46 -4.92 -0.52
CA LEU A 46 -2.74 -5.95 -1.25
C LEU A 46 -3.71 -6.97 -1.86
N THR A 47 -4.62 -7.52 -1.05
CA THR A 47 -5.63 -8.49 -1.52
C THR A 47 -6.52 -7.90 -2.62
N GLN A 48 -6.93 -6.64 -2.50
CA GLN A 48 -7.74 -5.99 -3.52
C GLN A 48 -6.99 -5.84 -4.84
N VAL A 49 -5.74 -5.37 -4.78
CA VAL A 49 -4.90 -5.21 -5.97
C VAL A 49 -4.63 -6.55 -6.65
N GLU A 50 -4.29 -7.59 -5.88
CA GLU A 50 -4.08 -8.95 -6.41
C GLU A 50 -5.35 -9.57 -7.00
N SER A 51 -6.53 -9.14 -6.55
CA SER A 51 -7.82 -9.64 -7.07
C SER A 51 -8.26 -8.98 -8.38
N LEU A 52 -7.58 -7.92 -8.82
CA LEU A 52 -7.91 -7.18 -10.04
C LEU A 52 -6.97 -7.62 -11.17
N ASP A 53 -7.53 -8.21 -12.22
CA ASP A 53 -6.76 -8.70 -13.39
C ASP A 53 -5.93 -7.59 -14.06
N GLU A 54 -6.36 -6.33 -13.98
CA GLU A 54 -5.66 -5.16 -14.51
C GLU A 54 -4.30 -4.89 -13.82
N PHE A 55 -4.11 -5.45 -12.63
CA PHE A 55 -2.88 -5.38 -11.85
C PHE A 55 -2.21 -6.75 -11.67
N ALA A 56 -2.81 -7.81 -12.21
CA ALA A 56 -2.15 -9.11 -12.34
C ALA A 56 -1.06 -9.01 -13.42
N LEU A 57 0.15 -9.42 -13.06
CA LEU A 57 1.38 -9.40 -13.89
C LEU A 57 1.18 -9.83 -15.34
#